data_AF-A0A7D5N718-F1
#
_entry.id   AF-A0A7D5N718-F1
#
_cell.length_a   1.000
_cell.length_b   1.000
_cell.length_c   1.000
_cell.angle_alpha   90.00
_cell.angle_beta   90.00
_cell.angle_gamma   90.00
#
_symmetry.space_group_name_H-M   'P 1'
#
loop_
_entity.id
_entity.type
_entity.pdbx_description
1 polymer ?
#
loop_
_entity_poly.entity_id
_entity_poly.type
_entity_poly.pdbx_seq_one_letter_code
_entity_poly.pdbx_strand_id
1 'polypeptide(L)'
;MAKINVKDTEITIISVEERDYISLTDMANAKESESRAADIIKNWIRTRYTLEFLGTWEQINNPNFKVVEFDHFKMQAGLPSFVLSVSEWIEKTNAIGIIVRKGKYGGTYAHKDIAFEFGSAISVPFKLYLITEFQRLKEEEQKQLGWTAKRELAKLNYHIHTDAIKHNLIPQELSPTQTSIIYANEADVLNVALFGITAKQWREANPDLKGNIRDYATINELICLSNMENLNAVFINEKIPQKERLIKLNKIAIQQMSILQDVEKRKLLK
;
A
#
# COMPACT_ATOMS: atom_id res chain seq x y z
N MET A 1 7.20 3.32 -12.09
CA MET A 1 8.30 2.46 -11.60
C MET A 1 8.70 3.05 -10.27
N ALA A 2 8.70 2.24 -9.22
CA ALA A 2 9.22 2.68 -7.93
C ALA A 2 10.75 2.66 -8.00
N LYS A 3 11.41 3.43 -7.14
CA LYS A 3 12.86 3.39 -6.97
C LYS A 3 13.18 3.36 -5.49
N ILE A 4 14.24 2.66 -5.14
CA ILE A 4 14.84 2.67 -3.81
C ILE A 4 16.30 3.12 -3.92
N ASN A 5 16.81 3.75 -2.87
CA ASN A 5 18.22 4.18 -2.83
C ASN A 5 18.99 3.26 -1.89
N VAL A 6 19.87 2.43 -2.43
CA VAL A 6 20.69 1.48 -1.67
C VAL A 6 22.14 1.92 -1.76
N LYS A 7 22.69 2.44 -0.67
CA LYS A 7 24.07 2.98 -0.61
C LYS A 7 24.37 3.94 -1.78
N ASP A 8 23.60 5.02 -1.88
CA ASP A 8 23.75 6.05 -2.91
C ASP A 8 23.54 5.56 -4.36
N THR A 9 22.98 4.36 -4.53
CA THR A 9 22.60 3.82 -5.82
C THR A 9 21.08 3.75 -5.94
N GLU A 10 20.52 4.43 -6.95
CA GLU A 10 19.11 4.27 -7.32
C GLU A 10 18.88 2.91 -8.00
N ILE A 11 17.98 2.11 -7.43
CA ILE A 11 17.58 0.80 -7.97
C ILE A 11 16.10 0.84 -8.34
N THR A 12 15.82 0.52 -9.59
CA THR A 12 14.48 0.50 -10.15
C THR A 12 13.73 -0.77 -9.73
N ILE A 13 12.47 -0.58 -9.33
CA ILE A 13 11.52 -1.64 -9.03
C ILE A 13 10.32 -1.50 -9.97
N ILE A 14 9.94 -2.62 -10.57
CA ILE A 14 8.76 -2.74 -11.42
C ILE A 14 7.83 -3.81 -10.87
N SER A 15 6.53 -3.60 -11.04
CA SER A 15 5.53 -4.63 -10.75
C SER A 15 5.13 -5.32 -12.04
N VAL A 16 5.16 -6.65 -12.05
CA VAL A 16 4.71 -7.50 -13.15
C VAL A 16 3.79 -8.55 -12.54
N GLU A 17 2.53 -8.59 -12.96
CA GLU A 17 1.52 -9.54 -12.44
C GLU A 17 1.47 -9.55 -10.91
N GLU A 18 1.41 -8.36 -10.29
CA GLU A 18 1.36 -8.15 -8.84
C GLU A 18 2.62 -8.62 -8.07
N ARG A 19 3.69 -9.00 -8.77
CA ARG A 19 4.98 -9.36 -8.18
C ARG A 19 6.02 -8.26 -8.41
N ASP A 20 6.84 -8.02 -7.40
CA ASP A 20 7.92 -7.04 -7.48
C ASP A 20 9.17 -7.63 -8.13
N TYR A 21 9.67 -6.94 -9.14
CA TYR A 21 10.92 -7.23 -9.82
C TYR A 21 11.89 -6.05 -9.64
N ILE A 22 13.11 -6.37 -9.23
CA ILE A 22 14.18 -5.40 -8.92
C ILE A 22 15.23 -5.46 -10.04
N SER A 23 15.70 -4.30 -10.48
CA SER A 23 16.73 -4.19 -11.54
C SER A 23 18.07 -4.74 -11.06
N LEU A 24 18.46 -5.92 -11.58
CA LEU A 24 19.80 -6.48 -11.39
C LEU A 24 20.85 -5.62 -12.09
N THR A 25 20.47 -4.95 -13.18
CA THR A 25 21.36 -4.05 -13.91
C THR A 25 21.75 -2.84 -13.06
N ASP A 26 20.79 -2.21 -12.38
CA ASP A 26 21.05 -1.08 -11.48
C ASP A 26 21.91 -1.53 -10.30
N MET A 27 21.58 -2.70 -9.72
CA MET A 27 22.37 -3.29 -8.64
C MET A 27 23.81 -3.58 -9.06
N ALA A 28 24.03 -4.16 -10.25
CA ALA A 28 25.36 -4.49 -10.74
C ALA A 28 26.21 -3.24 -11.02
N ASN A 29 25.58 -2.15 -11.47
CA ASN A 29 26.23 -0.86 -11.67
C ASN A 29 26.60 -0.15 -10.35
N ALA A 30 26.06 -0.56 -9.21
CA ALA A 30 26.46 -0.07 -7.88
C ALA A 30 27.92 -0.43 -7.53
N LYS A 31 28.48 -1.42 -8.21
CA LYS A 31 29.86 -1.83 -8.01
C LYS A 31 30.77 -0.91 -8.83
N GLU A 32 31.68 -0.21 -8.16
CA GLU A 32 32.80 0.54 -8.79
C GLU A 32 33.76 -0.45 -9.49
N SER A 33 33.32 -1.07 -10.57
CA SER A 33 34.14 -1.98 -11.36
C SER A 33 34.06 -1.61 -12.83
N GLU A 34 35.16 -1.77 -13.57
CA GLU A 34 35.21 -1.55 -15.02
C GLU A 34 34.34 -2.56 -15.82
N SER A 35 33.85 -3.61 -15.15
CA SER A 35 33.04 -4.65 -15.79
C SER A 35 31.61 -4.18 -16.03
N ARG A 36 31.08 -4.49 -17.22
CA ARG A 36 29.69 -4.17 -17.56
C ARG A 36 28.73 -4.95 -16.65
N ALA A 37 27.63 -4.34 -16.23
CA ALA A 37 26.57 -5.01 -15.44
C ALA A 37 26.14 -6.36 -16.02
N ALA A 38 26.03 -6.46 -17.35
CA ALA A 38 25.69 -7.70 -18.04
C ALA A 38 26.70 -8.83 -17.77
N ASP A 39 28.00 -8.52 -17.69
CA ASP A 39 29.06 -9.50 -17.41
C ASP A 39 29.01 -9.97 -15.95
N ILE A 40 28.70 -9.07 -15.01
CA ILE A 40 28.51 -9.41 -13.59
C ILE A 40 27.35 -10.39 -13.43
N ILE A 41 26.20 -10.09 -14.05
CA ILE A 41 25.00 -10.94 -13.99
C ILE A 41 25.27 -12.30 -14.66
N LYS A 42 25.94 -12.31 -15.82
CA LYS A 42 26.33 -13.52 -16.53
C LYS A 42 27.28 -14.41 -15.72
N ASN A 43 28.23 -13.80 -15.01
CA ASN A 43 29.15 -14.53 -14.13
C ASN A 43 28.47 -15.04 -12.86
N TRP A 44 27.44 -14.36 -12.38
CA TRP A 44 26.65 -14.83 -11.24
C TRP A 44 25.75 -16.02 -11.60
N ILE A 45 25.00 -15.95 -12.70
CA ILE A 45 24.04 -17.00 -13.07
C ILE A 45 24.71 -18.34 -13.36
N ARG A 46 25.95 -18.33 -13.86
CA ARG A 46 26.68 -19.57 -14.21
C ARG A 46 27.21 -20.35 -13.01
N THR A 47 27.14 -19.81 -11.79
CA THR A 47 27.66 -20.53 -10.61
C THR A 47 26.71 -21.66 -10.23
N ARG A 48 27.26 -22.77 -9.73
CA ARG A 48 26.46 -23.95 -9.32
C ARG A 48 25.43 -23.59 -8.26
N TYR A 49 25.83 -22.78 -7.27
CA TYR A 49 24.93 -22.31 -6.22
C TYR A 49 23.78 -21.46 -6.79
N THR A 50 24.09 -20.49 -7.66
CA THR A 50 23.05 -19.64 -8.24
C THR A 50 22.07 -20.45 -9.09
N LEU A 51 22.55 -21.39 -9.91
CA LEU A 51 21.64 -22.25 -10.69
C LEU A 51 20.73 -23.08 -9.79
N GLU A 52 21.27 -23.65 -8.71
CA GLU A 52 20.48 -24.40 -7.74
C GLU A 52 19.43 -23.51 -7.08
N PHE A 53 19.81 -22.32 -6.61
CA PHE A 53 18.89 -21.35 -6.04
C PHE A 53 17.78 -20.96 -7.02
N LEU A 54 18.13 -20.59 -8.26
CA LEU A 54 17.17 -20.21 -9.29
C LEU A 54 16.25 -21.38 -9.66
N GLY A 55 16.80 -22.56 -9.90
CA GLY A 55 16.03 -23.75 -10.25
C GLY A 55 15.05 -24.15 -9.15
N THR A 56 15.47 -24.10 -7.89
CA THR A 56 14.57 -24.35 -6.74
C THR A 56 13.48 -23.28 -6.64
N TRP A 57 13.82 -22.00 -6.79
CA TRP A 57 12.82 -20.93 -6.76
C TRP A 57 11.79 -21.13 -7.89
N GLU A 58 12.23 -21.47 -9.10
CA GLU A 58 11.35 -21.72 -10.24
C GLU A 58 10.47 -22.96 -10.01
N GLN A 59 11.01 -24.08 -9.52
CA GLN A 59 10.21 -25.27 -9.21
C GLN A 59 9.08 -24.99 -8.21
N ILE A 60 9.30 -24.07 -7.26
CA ILE A 60 8.30 -23.68 -6.26
C ILE A 60 7.25 -22.74 -6.86
N ASN A 61 7.65 -21.81 -7.74
CA ASN A 61 6.83 -20.66 -8.12
C ASN A 61 6.34 -20.66 -9.58
N ASN A 62 6.80 -21.61 -10.41
CA ASN A 62 6.57 -21.67 -11.85
C ASN A 62 6.15 -23.09 -12.29
N PRO A 63 4.85 -23.33 -12.45
CA PRO A 63 4.33 -24.62 -12.91
C PRO A 63 4.82 -25.04 -14.31
N ASN A 64 5.25 -24.09 -15.13
CA ASN A 64 5.69 -24.33 -16.52
C ASN A 64 7.22 -24.46 -16.65
N PHE A 65 7.95 -24.55 -15.54
CA PHE A 65 9.39 -24.64 -15.52
C PHE A 65 9.89 -25.98 -16.08
N LYS A 66 10.84 -25.94 -17.02
CA LYS A 66 11.40 -27.14 -17.66
C LYS A 66 12.58 -27.67 -16.84
N VAL A 67 12.26 -28.56 -15.89
CA VAL A 67 13.24 -29.16 -14.97
C VAL A 67 14.37 -29.90 -15.70
N VAL A 68 14.07 -30.60 -16.81
CA VAL A 68 15.08 -31.35 -17.58
C VAL A 68 16.16 -30.43 -18.18
N GLU A 69 15.75 -29.28 -18.74
CA GLU A 69 16.68 -28.30 -19.30
C GLU A 69 17.52 -27.65 -18.20
N PHE A 70 16.90 -27.39 -17.04
CA PHE A 70 17.60 -26.93 -15.84
C PHE A 70 18.67 -27.93 -15.36
N ASP A 71 18.34 -29.22 -15.27
CA ASP A 71 19.28 -30.25 -14.84
C ASP A 71 20.49 -30.32 -15.77
N HIS A 72 20.29 -30.13 -17.08
CA HIS A 72 21.38 -30.04 -18.05
C HIS A 72 22.34 -28.88 -17.74
N PHE A 73 21.81 -27.68 -17.45
CA PHE A 73 22.64 -26.55 -17.02
C PHE A 73 23.35 -26.81 -15.68
N LYS A 74 22.65 -27.40 -14.70
CA LYS A 74 23.22 -27.73 -13.39
C LYS A 74 24.40 -28.71 -13.51
N MET A 75 24.32 -29.67 -14.43
CA MET A 75 25.40 -30.64 -14.70
C MET A 75 26.65 -29.99 -15.32
N GLN A 76 26.49 -28.97 -16.16
CA GLN A 76 27.62 -28.27 -16.79
C GLN A 76 28.26 -27.22 -15.87
N ALA A 77 27.56 -26.80 -14.83
CA ALA A 77 28.01 -25.76 -13.91
C ALA A 77 29.36 -26.10 -13.27
N GLY A 78 30.31 -25.17 -13.39
CA GLY A 78 31.68 -25.34 -12.88
C GLY A 78 32.70 -25.76 -13.94
N LEU A 79 32.26 -26.16 -15.14
CA LEU A 79 33.18 -26.38 -16.26
C LEU A 79 33.72 -25.02 -16.77
N PRO A 80 35.01 -24.91 -17.11
CA PRO A 80 35.58 -23.67 -17.67
C PRO A 80 34.91 -23.22 -18.98
N SER A 81 34.39 -24.18 -19.76
CA SER A 81 33.67 -23.95 -21.01
C SER A 81 32.20 -23.57 -20.82
N PHE A 82 31.66 -23.65 -19.60
CA PHE A 82 30.25 -23.39 -19.35
C PHE A 82 29.95 -21.90 -19.44
N VAL A 83 29.08 -21.56 -20.38
CA VAL A 83 28.58 -20.21 -20.60
C VAL A 83 27.07 -20.29 -20.61
N LEU A 84 26.43 -19.40 -19.85
CA LEU A 84 24.98 -19.27 -19.82
C LEU A 84 24.61 -17.79 -19.79
N SER A 85 23.76 -17.37 -20.71
CA SER A 85 23.16 -16.03 -20.66
C SER A 85 21.82 -16.04 -19.95
N VAL A 86 21.39 -14.90 -19.41
CA VAL A 86 20.06 -14.77 -18.80
C VAL A 86 18.95 -15.07 -19.80
N SER A 87 19.08 -14.59 -21.04
CA SER A 87 18.09 -14.87 -22.09
C SER A 87 18.01 -16.36 -22.41
N GLU A 88 19.15 -17.04 -22.51
CA GLU A 88 19.20 -18.48 -22.74
C GLU A 88 18.60 -19.28 -21.59
N TRP A 89 18.86 -18.90 -20.34
CA TRP A 89 18.20 -19.47 -19.16
C TRP A 89 16.67 -19.37 -19.31
N ILE A 90 16.15 -18.17 -19.54
CA ILE A 90 14.70 -17.92 -19.68
C ILE A 90 14.09 -18.74 -20.82
N GLU A 91 14.69 -18.69 -22.02
CA GLU A 91 14.16 -19.34 -23.22
C GLU A 91 14.17 -20.87 -23.11
N LYS A 92 15.24 -21.44 -22.52
CA LYS A 92 15.39 -22.89 -22.40
C LYS A 92 14.56 -23.46 -21.26
N THR A 93 14.50 -22.78 -20.10
CA THR A 93 13.83 -23.33 -18.92
C THR A 93 12.41 -22.83 -18.71
N ASN A 94 11.92 -21.88 -19.53
CA ASN A 94 10.69 -21.11 -19.28
C ASN A 94 10.72 -20.38 -17.92
N ALA A 95 11.89 -19.93 -17.46
CA ALA A 95 11.99 -19.23 -16.17
C ALA A 95 11.18 -17.93 -16.15
N ILE A 96 10.51 -17.64 -15.03
CA ILE A 96 9.73 -16.42 -14.83
C ILE A 96 10.34 -15.51 -13.75
N GLY A 97 11.27 -16.02 -12.95
CA GLY A 97 11.92 -15.31 -11.86
C GLY A 97 12.89 -14.23 -12.32
N ILE A 98 13.33 -14.27 -13.59
CA ILE A 98 14.16 -13.24 -14.22
C ILE A 98 13.51 -12.82 -15.53
N ILE A 99 13.50 -11.52 -15.81
CA ILE A 99 12.97 -10.91 -17.03
C ILE A 99 14.01 -9.99 -17.66
N VAL A 100 14.03 -9.94 -18.99
CA VAL A 100 14.90 -9.05 -19.76
C VAL A 100 14.02 -8.10 -20.56
N ARG A 101 14.23 -6.79 -20.39
CA ARG A 101 13.53 -5.75 -21.16
C ARG A 101 14.51 -5.04 -22.09
N LYS A 102 14.04 -4.64 -23.27
CA LYS A 102 14.78 -3.82 -24.24
C LYS A 102 14.26 -2.38 -24.22
N GLY A 103 15.10 -1.42 -24.62
CA GLY A 103 14.72 -0.01 -24.78
C GLY A 103 15.16 0.92 -23.63
N LYS A 104 14.52 2.10 -23.52
CA LYS A 104 14.89 3.18 -22.58
C LYS A 104 14.86 2.79 -21.10
N TYR A 105 14.08 1.77 -20.75
CA TYR A 105 14.02 1.17 -19.41
C TYR A 105 14.45 -0.31 -19.45
N GLY A 106 15.31 -0.64 -20.42
CA GLY A 106 15.85 -1.96 -20.62
C GLY A 106 16.81 -2.36 -19.50
N GLY A 107 17.05 -3.66 -19.41
CA GLY A 107 17.85 -4.23 -18.33
C GLY A 107 17.33 -5.61 -17.95
N THR A 108 18.05 -6.23 -17.01
CA THR A 108 17.67 -7.49 -16.39
C THR A 108 17.04 -7.19 -15.05
N TYR A 109 15.82 -7.68 -14.83
CA TYR A 109 15.12 -7.57 -13.56
C TYR A 109 14.86 -8.98 -13.03
N ALA A 110 14.86 -9.15 -11.72
CA ALA A 110 14.50 -10.42 -11.09
C ALA A 110 13.50 -10.22 -9.98
N HIS A 111 12.72 -11.26 -9.72
CA HIS A 111 11.83 -11.32 -8.57
C HIS A 111 12.60 -10.95 -7.30
N LYS A 112 11.95 -10.24 -6.36
CA LYS A 112 12.60 -9.72 -5.14
C LYS A 112 13.49 -10.73 -4.42
N ASP A 113 13.08 -12.00 -4.28
CA ASP A 113 13.86 -13.03 -3.60
C ASP A 113 15.18 -13.34 -4.34
N ILE A 114 15.10 -13.43 -5.67
CA ILE A 114 16.25 -13.66 -6.55
C ILE A 114 17.16 -12.43 -6.56
N ALA A 115 16.59 -11.23 -6.55
CA ALA A 115 17.35 -10.00 -6.46
C ALA A 115 18.07 -9.86 -5.11
N PHE A 116 17.44 -10.23 -3.99
CA PHE A 116 18.12 -10.27 -2.69
C PHE A 116 19.31 -11.24 -2.71
N GLU A 117 19.18 -12.38 -3.39
CA GLU A 117 20.30 -13.30 -3.54
C GLU A 117 21.40 -12.76 -4.46
N PHE A 118 21.05 -12.05 -5.53
CA PHE A 118 22.05 -11.32 -6.32
C PHE A 118 22.76 -10.25 -5.49
N GLY A 119 22.08 -9.63 -4.52
CA GLY A 119 22.67 -8.75 -3.54
C GLY A 119 23.85 -9.39 -2.80
N SER A 120 23.77 -10.70 -2.46
CA SER A 120 24.88 -11.45 -1.86
C SER A 120 26.13 -11.45 -2.75
N ALA A 121 25.94 -11.56 -4.07
CA ALA A 121 27.02 -11.59 -5.05
C ALA A 121 27.70 -10.23 -5.27
N ILE A 122 27.01 -9.14 -4.90
CA ILE A 122 27.60 -7.79 -4.87
C ILE A 122 28.40 -7.62 -3.58
N SER A 123 27.73 -7.70 -2.42
CA SER A 123 28.35 -7.76 -1.08
C SER A 123 27.31 -8.01 0.00
N VAL A 124 27.72 -8.57 1.13
CA VAL A 124 26.85 -8.75 2.32
C VAL A 124 26.21 -7.43 2.78
N PRO A 125 26.96 -6.30 2.93
CA PRO A 125 26.34 -5.03 3.29
C PRO A 125 25.30 -4.58 2.26
N PHE A 126 25.57 -4.68 0.96
CA PHE A 126 24.63 -4.26 -0.08
C PHE A 126 23.31 -5.03 0.02
N LYS A 127 23.36 -6.36 0.22
CA LYS A 127 22.16 -7.18 0.45
C LYS A 127 21.33 -6.68 1.63
N LEU A 128 21.97 -6.36 2.76
CA LEU A 128 21.27 -5.90 3.96
C LEU A 128 20.59 -4.55 3.73
N TYR A 129 21.28 -3.57 3.14
CA TYR A 129 20.65 -2.28 2.80
C TYR A 129 19.52 -2.44 1.79
N LEU A 130 19.68 -3.32 0.80
CA LEU A 130 18.62 -3.62 -0.17
C LEU A 130 17.35 -4.17 0.50
N ILE A 131 17.50 -5.09 1.45
CA ILE A 131 16.37 -5.63 2.22
C ILE A 131 15.71 -4.52 3.03
N THR A 132 16.48 -3.71 3.76
CA THR A 132 15.96 -2.60 4.58
C THR A 132 15.19 -1.59 3.74
N GLU A 133 15.74 -1.15 2.62
CA GLU A 133 15.09 -0.15 1.76
C GLU A 133 13.87 -0.69 1.03
N PHE A 134 13.90 -1.96 0.63
CA PHE A 134 12.71 -2.61 0.08
C PHE A 134 11.60 -2.72 1.13
N GLN A 135 11.92 -3.08 2.37
CA GLN A 135 10.94 -3.12 3.48
C GLN A 135 10.35 -1.74 3.75
N ARG A 136 11.19 -0.69 3.82
CA ARG A 136 10.75 0.69 3.99
C ARG A 136 9.75 1.12 2.90
N LEU A 137 10.06 0.81 1.64
CA LEU A 137 9.14 1.08 0.53
C LEU A 137 7.78 0.39 0.72
N LYS A 138 7.77 -0.89 1.12
CA LYS A 138 6.53 -1.64 1.32
C LYS A 138 5.69 -1.11 2.47
N GLU A 139 6.32 -0.67 3.55
CA GLU A 139 5.62 -0.01 4.66
C GLU A 139 4.98 1.32 4.22
N GLU A 140 5.68 2.10 3.38
CA GLU A 140 5.15 3.34 2.82
C GLU A 140 3.96 3.10 1.87
N GLU A 141 4.07 2.12 0.98
CA GLU A 141 2.98 1.69 0.09
C GLU A 141 1.75 1.25 0.91
N GLN A 142 1.94 0.46 1.97
CA GLN A 142 0.85 0.01 2.83
C GLN A 142 0.18 1.17 3.58
N LYS A 143 0.97 2.14 4.09
CA LYS A 143 0.43 3.35 4.72
C LYS A 143 -0.42 4.17 3.75
N GLN A 144 0.04 4.34 2.51
CA GLN A 144 -0.70 5.06 1.48
C GLN A 144 -1.99 4.34 1.06
N LEU A 145 -1.96 3.02 0.90
CA LEU A 145 -3.16 2.22 0.61
C LEU A 145 -4.20 2.36 1.72
N GLY A 146 -3.77 2.23 2.99
CA GLY A 146 -4.64 2.42 4.14
C GLY A 146 -5.24 3.83 4.21
N TRP A 147 -4.45 4.86 3.88
CA TRP A 147 -4.93 6.25 3.81
C TRP A 147 -5.96 6.46 2.69
N THR A 148 -5.69 5.91 1.50
CA THR A 148 -6.56 6.06 0.33
C THR A 148 -7.89 5.36 0.54
N ALA A 149 -7.87 4.12 1.06
CA ALA A 149 -9.08 3.39 1.40
C ALA A 149 -9.94 4.12 2.43
N LYS A 150 -9.32 4.71 3.46
CA LYS A 150 -10.03 5.55 4.45
C LYS A 150 -10.68 6.77 3.81
N ARG A 151 -9.98 7.45 2.89
CA ARG A 151 -10.50 8.65 2.21
C ARG A 151 -11.68 8.32 1.29
N GLU A 152 -11.61 7.23 0.53
CA GLU A 152 -12.70 6.81 -0.35
C GLU A 152 -13.93 6.37 0.46
N LEU A 153 -13.74 5.64 1.56
CA LEU A 153 -14.83 5.32 2.49
C LEU A 153 -15.48 6.59 3.06
N ALA A 154 -14.69 7.57 3.50
CA ALA A 154 -15.23 8.83 4.03
C ALA A 154 -16.05 9.61 2.99
N LYS A 155 -15.58 9.70 1.73
CA LYS A 155 -16.32 10.35 0.65
C LYS A 155 -17.64 9.64 0.37
N LEU A 156 -17.63 8.31 0.25
CA LEU A 156 -18.82 7.52 -0.01
C LEU A 156 -19.87 7.73 1.09
N ASN A 157 -19.43 7.73 2.35
CA ASN A 157 -20.31 7.94 3.50
C ASN A 157 -20.91 9.35 3.52
N TYR A 158 -20.12 10.38 3.19
CA TYR A 158 -20.63 11.75 3.04
C TYR A 158 -21.71 11.85 1.95
N HIS A 159 -21.54 11.19 0.81
CA HIS A 159 -22.54 11.17 -0.25
C HIS A 159 -23.84 10.48 0.18
N ILE A 160 -23.73 9.29 0.79
CA ILE A 160 -24.90 8.54 1.31
C ILE A 160 -25.69 9.38 2.33
N HIS A 161 -24.99 10.04 3.25
CA HIS A 161 -25.61 10.91 4.25
C HIS A 161 -26.27 12.15 3.65
N THR A 162 -25.56 12.84 2.74
CA THR A 162 -26.09 14.04 2.06
C THR A 162 -27.33 13.71 1.22
N ASP A 163 -27.34 12.56 0.55
CA ASP A 163 -28.48 12.10 -0.24
C ASP A 163 -29.68 11.75 0.64
N ALA A 164 -29.48 11.09 1.78
CA ALA A 164 -30.57 10.80 2.72
C ALA A 164 -31.22 12.09 3.27
N ILE A 165 -30.41 13.11 3.59
CA ILE A 165 -30.92 14.43 3.99
C ILE A 165 -31.74 15.05 2.85
N LYS A 166 -31.19 15.06 1.63
CA LYS A 166 -31.82 15.68 0.46
C LYS A 166 -33.19 15.09 0.14
N HIS A 167 -33.34 13.76 0.20
CA HIS A 167 -34.57 13.10 -0.20
C HIS A 167 -35.66 13.08 0.88
N ASN A 168 -35.28 13.14 2.17
CA ASN A 168 -36.23 12.93 3.27
C ASN A 168 -36.47 14.18 4.13
N LEU A 169 -35.49 15.09 4.21
CA LEU A 169 -35.54 16.23 5.13
C LEU A 169 -35.64 17.58 4.40
N ILE A 170 -35.39 17.62 3.09
CA ILE A 170 -35.48 18.85 2.28
C ILE A 170 -36.72 18.77 1.38
N PRO A 171 -37.80 19.53 1.67
CA PRO A 171 -38.91 19.75 0.76
C PRO A 171 -38.47 20.34 -0.59
N GLN A 172 -39.17 20.02 -1.69
CA GLN A 172 -38.81 20.39 -3.07
C GLN A 172 -38.70 21.92 -3.33
N GLU A 173 -39.25 22.78 -2.47
CA GLU A 173 -39.35 24.23 -2.71
C GLU A 173 -38.54 25.08 -1.71
N LEU A 174 -37.49 24.53 -1.09
CA LEU A 174 -36.63 25.31 -0.19
C LEU A 174 -35.58 26.14 -0.94
N SER A 175 -35.34 27.36 -0.44
CA SER A 175 -34.24 28.21 -0.92
C SER A 175 -32.87 27.62 -0.52
N PRO A 176 -31.80 27.88 -1.29
CA PRO A 176 -30.44 27.42 -0.97
C PRO A 176 -29.99 27.77 0.46
N THR A 177 -30.42 28.92 0.99
CA THR A 177 -30.13 29.36 2.36
C THR A 177 -30.79 28.46 3.39
N GLN A 178 -32.05 28.08 3.19
CA GLN A 178 -32.77 27.17 4.09
C GLN A 178 -32.19 25.75 4.02
N THR A 179 -31.83 25.30 2.83
CA THR A 179 -31.15 24.02 2.61
C THR A 179 -29.80 23.96 3.34
N SER A 180 -29.00 25.03 3.30
CA SER A 180 -27.73 25.13 4.02
C SER A 180 -27.90 25.02 5.55
N ILE A 181 -28.96 25.63 6.10
CA ILE A 181 -29.27 25.55 7.54
C ILE A 181 -29.61 24.11 7.95
N ILE A 182 -30.39 23.38 7.15
CA ILE A 182 -30.75 21.98 7.43
C ILE A 182 -29.51 21.09 7.40
N TYR A 183 -28.64 21.26 6.39
CA TYR A 183 -27.38 20.52 6.33
C TYR A 183 -26.46 20.82 7.52
N ALA A 184 -26.34 22.08 7.92
CA ALA A 184 -25.54 22.47 9.09
C ALA A 184 -26.09 21.87 10.38
N ASN A 185 -27.41 21.86 10.55
CA ASN A 185 -28.08 21.27 11.71
C ASN A 185 -27.85 19.75 11.79
N GLU A 186 -28.02 19.03 10.68
CA GLU A 186 -27.76 17.57 10.64
C GLU A 186 -26.27 17.23 10.82
N ALA A 187 -25.35 18.09 10.35
CA ALA A 187 -23.93 17.94 10.66
C ALA A 187 -23.65 18.15 12.17
N ASP A 188 -24.35 19.07 12.82
CA ASP A 188 -24.23 19.30 14.26
C ASP A 188 -24.77 18.14 15.10
N VAL A 189 -25.78 17.39 14.62
CA VAL A 189 -26.21 16.15 15.29
C VAL A 189 -25.04 15.18 15.46
N LEU A 190 -24.22 15.04 14.42
CA LEU A 190 -23.04 14.16 14.45
C LEU A 190 -21.93 14.73 15.34
N ASN A 191 -21.70 16.04 15.29
CA ASN A 191 -20.70 16.70 16.14
C ASN A 191 -21.07 16.59 17.61
N VAL A 192 -22.34 16.80 17.96
CA VAL A 192 -22.83 16.68 19.33
C VAL A 192 -22.81 15.21 19.77
N ALA A 193 -23.14 14.27 18.88
CA ALA A 193 -23.07 12.84 19.20
C ALA A 193 -21.67 12.36 19.58
N LEU A 194 -20.62 12.87 18.93
CA LEU A 194 -19.23 12.44 19.14
C LEU A 194 -18.44 13.33 20.11
N PHE A 195 -18.50 14.64 19.91
CA PHE A 195 -17.68 15.63 20.63
C PHE A 195 -18.45 16.37 21.72
N GLY A 196 -19.78 16.23 21.78
CA GLY A 196 -20.62 16.92 22.76
C GLY A 196 -20.82 18.42 22.51
N ILE A 197 -20.31 18.95 21.40
CA ILE A 197 -20.38 20.37 21.05
C ILE A 197 -20.79 20.57 19.59
N THR A 198 -21.44 21.69 19.32
CA THR A 198 -21.78 22.14 17.96
C THR A 198 -20.57 22.80 17.27
N ALA A 199 -20.62 22.90 15.94
CA ALA A 199 -19.60 23.59 15.16
C ALA A 199 -19.45 25.07 15.57
N LYS A 200 -20.54 25.73 15.98
CA LYS A 200 -20.51 27.10 16.50
C LYS A 200 -19.75 27.18 17.82
N GLN A 201 -20.11 26.33 18.80
CA GLN A 201 -19.44 26.29 20.10
C GLN A 201 -17.94 25.98 19.96
N TRP A 202 -17.57 25.09 19.03
CA TRP A 202 -16.17 24.79 18.76
C TRP A 202 -15.40 26.00 18.22
N ARG A 203 -15.98 26.76 17.26
CA ARG A 203 -15.35 27.97 16.73
C ARG A 203 -15.19 29.07 17.78
N GLU A 204 -16.21 29.24 18.64
CA GLU A 204 -16.16 30.21 19.74
C GLU A 204 -15.08 29.85 20.78
N ALA A 205 -14.90 28.57 21.06
CA ALA A 205 -13.85 28.08 21.97
C ALA A 205 -12.44 28.09 21.34
N ASN A 206 -12.31 28.15 20.02
CA ASN A 206 -11.05 28.06 19.28
C ASN A 206 -10.88 29.20 18.26
N PRO A 207 -10.83 30.48 18.70
CA PRO A 207 -10.80 31.63 17.80
C PRO A 207 -9.53 31.70 16.93
N ASP A 208 -8.42 31.14 17.40
CA ASP A 208 -7.12 31.19 16.72
C ASP A 208 -6.88 30.00 15.78
N LEU A 209 -7.73 28.97 15.82
CA LEU A 209 -7.61 27.78 14.97
C LEU A 209 -8.36 27.97 13.65
N LYS A 210 -7.68 27.70 12.54
CA LYS A 210 -8.30 27.72 11.20
C LYS A 210 -8.93 26.37 10.88
N GLY A 211 -10.14 26.36 10.31
CA GLY A 211 -10.80 25.13 9.86
C GLY A 211 -12.06 24.79 10.67
N ASN A 212 -12.35 23.51 10.80
CA ASN A 212 -13.50 22.97 11.54
C ASN A 212 -13.06 21.86 12.52
N ILE A 213 -13.93 21.49 13.46
CA ILE A 213 -13.66 20.49 14.50
C ILE A 213 -13.11 19.15 13.97
N ARG A 214 -13.53 18.73 12.77
CA ARG A 214 -13.09 17.47 12.15
C ARG A 214 -11.64 17.53 11.68
N ASP A 215 -11.12 18.72 11.36
CA ASP A 215 -9.72 18.91 10.94
C ASP A 215 -8.74 18.66 12.10
N TYR A 216 -9.23 18.72 13.34
CA TYR A 216 -8.48 18.51 14.57
C TYR A 216 -8.86 17.20 15.29
N ALA A 217 -9.70 16.36 14.68
CA ALA A 217 -10.12 15.09 15.24
C ALA A 217 -9.06 13.99 15.04
N THR A 218 -8.99 13.08 16.00
CA THR A 218 -8.15 11.88 15.91
C THR A 218 -8.66 10.92 14.83
N ILE A 219 -7.80 9.99 14.40
CA ILE A 219 -8.17 8.97 13.40
C ILE A 219 -9.37 8.13 13.88
N ASN A 220 -9.41 7.77 15.17
CA ASN A 220 -10.50 6.97 15.72
C ASN A 220 -11.82 7.75 15.73
N GLU A 221 -11.78 9.04 16.04
CA GLU A 221 -12.94 9.93 15.98
C GLU A 221 -13.43 10.09 14.55
N LEU A 222 -12.54 10.26 13.56
CA LEU A 222 -12.92 10.34 12.14
C LEU A 222 -13.57 9.04 11.64
N ILE A 223 -13.10 7.87 12.08
CA ILE A 223 -13.71 6.57 11.76
C ILE A 223 -15.11 6.48 12.36
N CYS A 224 -15.25 6.84 13.64
CA CYS A 224 -16.53 6.83 14.35
C CYS A 224 -17.53 7.77 13.67
N LEU A 225 -17.09 8.98 13.33
CA LEU A 225 -17.89 9.98 12.62
C LEU A 225 -18.39 9.46 11.27
N SER A 226 -17.49 8.87 10.48
CA SER A 226 -17.81 8.32 9.16
C SER A 226 -18.84 7.19 9.24
N ASN A 227 -18.77 6.34 10.27
CA ASN A 227 -19.78 5.32 10.49
C ASN A 227 -21.13 5.90 10.98
N MET A 228 -21.09 6.91 11.85
CA MET A 228 -22.30 7.61 12.30
C MET A 228 -23.01 8.34 11.15
N GLU A 229 -22.29 8.87 10.16
CA GLU A 229 -22.87 9.46 8.95
C GLU A 229 -23.74 8.43 8.22
N ASN A 230 -23.25 7.20 8.02
CA ASN A 230 -24.04 6.12 7.43
C ASN A 230 -25.26 5.75 8.27
N LEU A 231 -25.07 5.56 9.58
CA LEU A 231 -26.17 5.18 10.48
C LEU A 231 -27.25 6.26 10.54
N ASN A 232 -26.85 7.53 10.57
CA ASN A 232 -27.78 8.63 10.56
C ASN A 232 -28.57 8.68 9.25
N ALA A 233 -27.94 8.37 8.11
CA ALA A 233 -28.63 8.25 6.82
C ALA A 233 -29.73 7.18 6.86
N VAL A 234 -29.42 6.01 7.43
CA VAL A 234 -30.41 4.94 7.65
C VAL A 234 -31.54 5.41 8.56
N PHE A 235 -31.23 6.03 9.69
CA PHE A 235 -32.25 6.51 10.63
C PHE A 235 -33.14 7.62 10.04
N ILE A 236 -32.59 8.46 9.15
CA ILE A 236 -33.36 9.46 8.39
C ILE A 236 -34.36 8.76 7.47
N ASN A 237 -33.93 7.73 6.73
CA ASN A 237 -34.81 6.95 5.85
C ASN A 237 -35.92 6.23 6.64
N GLU A 238 -35.61 5.75 7.84
CA GLU A 238 -36.58 5.16 8.78
C GLU A 238 -37.48 6.19 9.46
N LYS A 239 -37.33 7.48 9.13
CA LYS A 239 -38.12 8.61 9.69
C LYS A 239 -38.01 8.73 11.21
N ILE A 240 -36.88 8.31 11.79
CA ILE A 240 -36.64 8.44 13.23
C ILE A 240 -36.45 9.94 13.56
N PRO A 241 -37.16 10.47 14.60
CA PRO A 241 -37.01 11.85 15.02
C PRO A 241 -35.55 12.21 15.37
N GLN A 242 -35.10 13.41 14.99
CA GLN A 242 -33.71 13.85 15.16
C GLN A 242 -33.19 13.69 16.60
N LYS A 243 -34.02 14.00 17.60
CA LYS A 243 -33.69 13.83 19.02
C LYS A 243 -33.36 12.37 19.37
N GLU A 244 -34.13 11.42 18.84
CA GLU A 244 -33.90 10.00 19.07
C GLU A 244 -32.67 9.50 18.33
N ARG A 245 -32.44 10.01 17.10
CA ARG A 245 -31.22 9.73 16.33
C ARG A 245 -29.97 10.16 17.10
N LEU A 246 -29.95 11.39 17.62
CA LEU A 246 -28.84 11.91 18.40
C LEU A 246 -28.49 10.99 19.59
N ILE A 247 -29.50 10.57 20.36
CA ILE A 247 -29.29 9.69 21.52
C ILE A 247 -28.74 8.32 21.08
N LYS A 248 -29.29 7.73 20.01
CA LYS A 248 -28.81 6.45 19.46
C LYS A 248 -27.37 6.57 18.95
N LEU A 249 -27.07 7.62 18.19
CA LEU A 249 -25.74 7.87 17.63
C LEU A 249 -24.70 8.09 18.72
N ASN A 250 -25.00 8.86 19.77
CA ASN A 250 -24.09 9.06 20.89
C ASN A 250 -23.77 7.75 21.63
N LYS A 251 -24.77 6.89 21.88
CA LYS A 251 -24.53 5.56 22.48
C LYS A 251 -23.60 4.71 21.61
N ILE A 252 -23.82 4.71 20.30
CA ILE A 252 -22.97 3.97 19.35
C ILE A 252 -21.56 4.57 19.33
N ALA A 253 -21.43 5.90 19.36
CA ALA A 253 -20.14 6.59 19.37
C ALA A 253 -19.31 6.21 20.61
N ILE A 254 -19.93 6.24 21.79
CA ILE A 254 -19.27 5.85 23.05
C ILE A 254 -18.78 4.39 22.96
N GLN A 255 -19.62 3.48 22.48
CA GLN A 255 -19.26 2.08 22.34
C GLN A 255 -18.11 1.88 21.35
N GLN A 256 -18.14 2.54 20.19
CA GLN A 256 -17.10 2.44 19.18
C GLN A 256 -15.77 3.02 19.66
N MET A 257 -15.80 4.19 20.30
CA MET A 257 -14.60 4.82 20.86
C MET A 257 -13.95 3.97 21.94
N SER A 258 -14.74 3.33 22.81
CA SER A 258 -14.23 2.39 23.81
C SER A 258 -13.49 1.21 23.17
N ILE A 259 -14.06 0.60 22.12
CA ILE A 259 -13.45 -0.54 21.43
C ILE A 259 -12.17 -0.11 20.72
N LEU A 260 -12.18 1.02 20.02
CA LEU A 260 -11.02 1.53 19.28
C LEU A 260 -9.85 1.85 20.21
N GLN A 261 -10.12 2.48 21.36
CA GLN A 261 -9.10 2.76 22.38
C GLN A 261 -8.50 1.47 22.97
N ASP A 262 -9.31 0.42 23.19
CA ASP A 262 -8.81 -0.85 23.69
C ASP A 262 -7.93 -1.59 22.67
N VAL A 263 -8.27 -1.51 21.38
CA VAL A 263 -7.45 -2.09 20.30
C VAL A 263 -6.10 -1.37 20.20
N GLU A 264 -6.09 -0.04 20.35
CA GLU A 264 -4.86 0.77 20.32
C GLU A 264 -3.94 0.45 21.51
N LYS A 265 -4.50 0.32 22.72
CA LYS A 265 -3.75 -0.13 23.92
C LYS A 265 -3.12 -1.52 23.71
N ARG A 266 -3.84 -2.45 23.09
CA ARG A 266 -3.31 -3.81 22.81
C ARG A 266 -2.18 -3.82 21.78
N LYS A 267 -2.13 -2.86 20.86
CA LYS A 267 -1.03 -2.70 19.91
C LYS A 267 0.22 -2.09 20.53
N LEU A 268 0.07 -1.24 21.55
CA LEU A 268 1.18 -0.62 22.28
C LEU A 268 1.84 -1.58 23.30
N LEU A 269 1.16 -2.67 23.66
CA LEU A 269 1.62 -3.68 24.61
C LEU A 269 2.27 -4.91 23.93
N LYS A 270 2.43 -4.89 22.61
CA LYS A 270 3.14 -5.91 21.83
C LYS A 270 4.39 -5.31 21.22
#